data_AF-A0A970MSQ1-F1
#
_entry.id   AF-A0A970MSQ1-F1
#
_cell.length_a   1.000
_cell.length_b   1.000
_cell.length_c   1.000
_cell.angle_alpha   90.00
_cell.angle_beta   90.00
_cell.angle_gamma   90.00
#
_symmetry.space_group_name_H-M   'P 1'
#
loop_
_entity.id
_entity.type
_entity.pdbx_description
1 polymer ?
#
loop_
_entity_poly.entity_id
_entity_poly.type
_entity_poly.pdbx_seq_one_letter_code
_entity_poly.pdbx_strand_id
1 'polypeptide(L)'
;MNWKHGNTILSENPNHSFNMLGNDMVITANTAKSYTLSLLAEPSGVAEVSGVGEYAENSIVSISTTLIDDDYEFEYWLHQDEIISTTAEFDFTMPGQDVSLVAKYKHSTNINENSKNSIKIYPNPSKGVYSIVVEKDFEMNLLDLTGRKVLSMNIYSS
;
A
#
# COMPACT_ATOMS: atom_id res chain seq x y z
N MET A 1 1.08 31.44 12.57
CA MET A 1 0.79 32.68 11.82
C MET A 1 1.10 33.84 12.74
N ASN A 2 1.70 34.93 12.25
CA ASN A 2 1.93 36.10 13.09
C ASN A 2 1.77 37.41 12.32
N TRP A 3 1.39 38.46 13.04
CA TRP A 3 1.25 39.81 12.53
C TRP A 3 2.51 40.61 12.88
N LYS A 4 3.06 41.35 11.90
CA LYS A 4 4.31 42.12 12.06
C LYS A 4 4.14 43.55 11.59
N HIS A 5 4.88 44.48 12.19
CA HIS A 5 5.10 45.82 11.66
C HIS A 5 6.61 46.06 11.54
N GLY A 6 7.10 46.20 10.31
CA GLY A 6 8.53 46.11 10.03
C GLY A 6 9.10 44.76 10.48
N ASN A 7 10.12 44.79 11.35
CA ASN A 7 10.74 43.59 11.94
C ASN A 7 10.12 43.14 13.27
N THR A 8 9.16 43.89 13.83
CA THR A 8 8.59 43.61 15.14
C THR A 8 7.36 42.72 15.02
N ILE A 9 7.31 41.63 15.80
CA ILE A 9 6.12 40.79 15.92
C ILE A 9 5.12 41.49 16.84
N LEU A 10 3.93 41.79 16.32
CA LEU A 10 2.82 42.44 17.04
C LEU A 10 1.88 41.42 17.68
N SER A 11 1.65 40.28 17.02
CA SER A 11 0.81 39.21 17.56
C SER A 11 1.11 37.86 16.93
N GLU A 12 0.95 36.79 17.70
CA GLU A 12 1.04 35.39 17.24
C GLU A 12 -0.34 34.74 17.09
N ASN A 13 -1.41 35.48 17.41
CA ASN A 13 -2.77 35.01 17.23
C ASN A 13 -3.26 35.29 15.81
N PRO A 14 -4.04 34.37 15.21
CA PRO A 14 -4.62 34.59 13.88
C PRO A 14 -5.60 35.78 13.88
N ASN A 15 -6.32 35.99 14.99
CA ASN A 15 -7.19 37.16 15.19
C ASN A 15 -6.51 38.18 16.10
N HIS A 16 -6.30 39.39 15.59
CA HIS A 16 -5.74 40.51 16.37
C HIS A 16 -6.40 41.83 15.98
N SER A 17 -6.72 42.65 16.99
CA SER A 17 -7.30 43.98 16.81
C SER A 17 -6.22 45.05 16.94
N PHE A 18 -6.06 45.89 15.93
CA PHE A 18 -5.11 47.00 15.94
C PHE A 18 -5.84 48.31 16.21
N ASN A 19 -5.37 49.07 17.21
CA ASN A 19 -5.80 50.45 17.40
C ASN A 19 -4.94 51.36 16.51
N MET A 20 -5.57 51.99 15.52
CA MET A 20 -4.87 52.88 14.58
C MET A 20 -4.60 54.23 15.25
N LEU A 21 -3.32 54.57 15.48
CA LEU A 21 -2.90 55.76 16.24
C LEU A 21 -2.71 57.02 15.37
N GLY A 22 -3.50 57.17 14.31
CA GLY A 22 -3.50 58.37 13.46
C GLY A 22 -2.33 58.49 12.47
N ASN A 23 -1.39 57.54 12.46
CA ASN A 23 -0.31 57.44 11.49
C ASN A 23 -0.48 56.21 10.59
N ASP A 24 0.10 56.25 9.39
CA ASP A 24 0.11 55.12 8.47
C ASP A 24 0.89 53.93 9.07
N MET A 25 0.23 52.77 9.13
CA MET A 25 0.82 51.52 9.59
C MET A 25 0.78 50.48 8.47
N VAL A 26 1.94 49.90 8.14
CA VAL A 26 2.02 48.72 7.27
C VAL A 26 2.10 47.48 8.16
N ILE A 27 1.04 46.69 8.17
CA ILE A 27 0.98 45.44 8.94
C ILE A 27 1.05 44.27 7.95
N THR A 28 2.00 43.37 8.17
CA THR A 28 2.18 42.17 7.34
C THR A 28 1.71 40.95 8.12
N ALA A 29 0.73 40.23 7.56
CA ALA A 29 0.40 38.88 8.00
C ALA A 29 1.45 37.90 7.46
N ASN A 30 2.03 37.10 8.34
CA ASN A 30 2.95 36.04 7.97
C ASN A 30 2.28 34.70 8.25
N THR A 31 1.80 34.06 7.20
CA THR A 31 1.21 32.71 7.21
C THR A 31 2.32 31.69 6.98
N ALA A 32 2.35 30.63 7.80
CA ALA A 32 3.20 29.49 7.48
C ALA A 32 2.70 28.86 6.18
N LYS A 33 3.60 28.50 5.26
CA LYS A 33 3.23 27.74 4.08
C LYS A 33 2.80 26.34 4.50
N SER A 34 1.66 25.87 3.99
CA SER A 34 1.26 24.47 4.05
C SER A 34 1.53 23.79 2.70
N TYR A 35 1.72 22.49 2.75
CA TYR A 35 1.95 21.61 1.61
C TYR A 35 1.03 20.40 1.72
N THR A 36 0.61 19.87 0.58
CA THR A 36 -0.34 18.77 0.51
C THR A 36 0.39 17.43 0.52
N LEU A 37 -0.02 16.54 1.42
CA LEU A 37 0.38 15.13 1.43
C LEU A 37 -0.77 14.27 0.90
N SER A 38 -0.56 13.64 -0.25
CA SER A 38 -1.48 12.69 -0.86
C SER A 38 -0.95 11.26 -0.73
N LEU A 39 -1.86 10.32 -0.45
CA LEU A 39 -1.54 8.90 -0.34
C LEU A 39 -2.43 8.11 -1.30
N LEU A 40 -1.86 7.11 -1.96
CA LEU A 40 -2.57 6.20 -2.85
C LEU A 40 -2.20 4.75 -2.50
N ALA A 41 -3.18 3.84 -2.57
CA ALA A 41 -2.93 2.41 -2.56
C ALA A 41 -2.98 1.86 -3.99
N GLU A 42 -2.00 1.03 -4.35
CA GLU A 42 -1.95 0.36 -5.64
C GLU A 42 -1.70 -1.14 -5.49
N PRO A 43 -2.64 -2.01 -5.93
CA PRO A 43 -3.87 -1.68 -6.68
C PRO A 43 -4.90 -0.85 -5.91
N SER A 44 -5.73 -0.08 -6.62
CA SER A 44 -6.72 0.79 -5.97
C SER A 44 -7.80 -0.03 -5.26
N GLY A 45 -8.12 0.32 -4.01
CA GLY A 45 -9.19 -0.29 -3.23
C GLY A 45 -8.80 -1.54 -2.45
N VAL A 46 -7.54 -2.01 -2.54
CA VAL A 46 -7.06 -3.15 -1.75
C VAL A 46 -6.72 -2.78 -0.31
N ALA A 47 -6.54 -1.49 -0.03
CA ALA A 47 -6.18 -0.98 1.28
C ALA A 47 -6.70 0.45 1.50
N GLU A 48 -6.88 0.81 2.77
CA GLU A 48 -7.10 2.16 3.24
C GLU A 48 -5.76 2.77 3.68
N VAL A 49 -5.59 4.07 3.43
CA VAL A 49 -4.37 4.82 3.77
C VAL A 49 -4.71 5.99 4.68
N SER A 50 -3.89 6.22 5.70
CA SER A 50 -4.07 7.27 6.70
C SER A 50 -2.85 8.19 6.74
N GLY A 51 -3.10 9.48 7.02
CA GLY A 51 -2.08 10.54 7.01
C GLY A 51 -2.20 11.54 5.85
N VAL A 52 -3.29 11.51 5.08
CA VAL A 52 -3.57 12.53 4.05
C VAL A 52 -3.94 13.87 4.69
N GLY A 53 -3.49 14.97 4.10
CA GLY A 53 -3.84 16.31 4.59
C GLY A 53 -2.90 17.42 4.14
N GLU A 54 -3.08 18.59 4.74
CA GLU A 54 -2.19 19.73 4.58
C GLU A 54 -1.33 19.93 5.83
N TYR A 55 -0.03 20.09 5.61
CA TYR A 55 0.98 20.06 6.65
C TYR A 55 2.01 21.17 6.45
N ALA A 56 2.51 21.74 7.54
CA ALA A 56 3.60 22.71 7.45
C ALA A 56 4.94 22.00 7.21
N GLU A 57 5.91 22.70 6.63
CA GLU A 57 7.28 22.18 6.51
C GLU A 57 7.82 21.70 7.86
N ASN A 58 8.50 20.56 7.87
CA ASN A 58 9.08 19.89 9.03
C ASN A 58 8.07 19.33 10.05
N SER A 59 6.76 19.37 9.77
CA SER A 59 5.82 18.64 10.62
C SER A 59 5.96 17.14 10.42
N ILE A 60 5.88 16.38 11.51
CA ILE A 60 5.89 14.93 11.50
C ILE A 60 4.45 14.42 11.38
N VAL A 61 4.21 13.54 10.42
CA VAL A 61 2.92 12.93 10.13
C VAL A 61 3.06 11.42 10.27
N SER A 62 2.25 10.80 11.11
CA SER A 62 2.20 9.34 11.20
C SER A 62 1.37 8.80 10.04
N ILE A 63 2.04 8.07 9.14
CA ILE A 63 1.44 7.43 7.99
C ILE A 63 1.21 5.96 8.32
N SER A 64 0.03 5.47 7.97
CA SER A 64 -0.29 4.05 8.09
C SER A 64 -1.14 3.58 6.92
N THR A 65 -1.15 2.27 6.72
CA THR A 65 -2.10 1.63 5.82
C THR A 65 -2.69 0.38 6.45
N THR A 66 -3.96 0.15 6.17
CA THR A 66 -4.71 -1.02 6.62
C THR A 66 -5.26 -1.75 5.42
N LEU A 67 -4.95 -3.04 5.32
CA LEU A 67 -5.41 -3.90 4.25
C LEU A 67 -6.92 -4.13 4.34
N ILE A 68 -7.60 -4.11 3.20
CA ILE A 68 -9.03 -4.42 3.06
C ILE A 68 -9.21 -5.82 2.45
N ASP A 69 -8.33 -6.19 1.51
CA ASP A 69 -8.36 -7.47 0.80
C ASP A 69 -7.20 -8.37 1.26
N ASP A 70 -7.53 -9.44 1.98
CA ASP A 70 -6.58 -10.41 2.54
C ASP A 70 -5.81 -11.20 1.46
N ASP A 71 -6.25 -11.15 0.19
CA ASP A 71 -5.51 -11.74 -0.94
C ASP A 71 -4.30 -10.91 -1.35
N TYR A 72 -4.01 -9.78 -0.68
CA TYR A 72 -2.86 -8.93 -0.92
C TYR A 72 -1.94 -8.84 0.30
N GLU A 73 -0.68 -8.47 0.05
CA GLU A 73 0.27 -8.12 1.10
C GLU A 73 0.96 -6.80 0.74
N PHE A 74 1.19 -5.97 1.77
CA PHE A 74 1.93 -4.73 1.63
C PHE A 74 3.41 -5.02 1.30
N GLU A 75 3.96 -4.34 0.29
CA GLU A 75 5.40 -4.42 -0.02
C GLU A 75 6.18 -3.23 0.53
N TYR A 76 5.84 -2.02 0.06
CA TYR A 76 6.58 -0.79 0.37
C TYR A 76 5.81 0.47 -0.02
N TRP A 77 6.26 1.61 0.50
CA TRP A 77 5.86 2.94 0.09
C TRP A 77 6.83 3.52 -0.94
N LEU A 78 6.31 4.11 -2.01
CA LEU A 78 7.06 4.84 -3.04
C LEU A 78 6.82 6.34 -2.97
N HIS A 79 7.86 7.10 -3.27
CA HIS A 79 7.80 8.52 -3.64
C HIS A 79 8.62 8.73 -4.91
N GLN A 80 8.01 9.20 -6.00
CA GLN A 80 8.73 9.48 -7.26
C GLN A 80 9.63 8.31 -7.72
N ASP A 81 9.11 7.08 -7.68
CA ASP A 81 9.80 5.82 -8.02
C ASP A 81 10.92 5.38 -7.06
N GLU A 82 11.13 6.09 -5.95
CA GLU A 82 12.04 5.69 -4.87
C GLU A 82 11.29 5.02 -3.72
N ILE A 83 11.82 3.91 -3.22
CA ILE A 83 11.29 3.23 -2.03
C ILE A 83 11.69 4.02 -0.78
N ILE A 84 10.71 4.60 -0.11
CA ILE A 84 10.93 5.41 1.09
C ILE A 84 10.72 4.65 2.40
N SER A 85 9.93 3.57 2.37
CA SER A 85 9.69 2.73 3.53
C SER A 85 9.24 1.34 3.12
N THR A 86 9.70 0.33 3.85
CA THR A 86 9.25 -1.07 3.72
C THR A 86 8.36 -1.48 4.89
N THR A 87 7.94 -0.54 5.75
CA THR A 87 6.98 -0.77 6.83
C THR A 87 5.65 -0.12 6.49
N ALA A 88 4.55 -0.81 6.82
CA ALA A 88 3.20 -0.31 6.57
C ALA A 88 2.90 0.99 7.33
N GLU A 89 3.55 1.17 8.50
CA GLU A 89 3.43 2.35 9.34
C GLU A 89 4.81 2.99 9.55
N PHE A 90 4.88 4.31 9.45
CA PHE A 90 6.09 5.09 9.72
C PHE A 90 5.78 6.58 9.89
N ASP A 91 6.68 7.30 10.53
CA ASP A 91 6.60 8.75 10.65
C ASP A 91 7.28 9.43 9.46
N PHE A 92 6.53 10.28 8.75
CA PHE A 92 7.01 11.04 7.61
C PHE A 92 7.17 12.52 7.97
N THR A 93 8.31 13.11 7.63
CA THR A 93 8.55 14.54 7.85
C THR A 93 8.20 15.30 6.57
N MET A 94 7.23 16.22 6.66
CA MET A 94 6.75 16.95 5.50
C MET A 94 7.84 17.88 4.93
N PRO A 95 8.22 17.75 3.65
CA PRO A 95 9.16 18.66 3.04
C PRO A 95 8.48 19.99 2.69
N GLY A 96 9.29 20.96 2.24
CA GLY A 96 8.82 22.27 1.78
C GLY A 96 8.13 22.25 0.41
N GLN A 97 7.42 21.16 0.07
CA GLN A 97 6.73 20.96 -1.22
C GLN A 97 5.63 19.90 -1.08
N ASP A 98 4.69 19.88 -2.03
CA ASP A 98 3.65 18.85 -2.09
C ASP A 98 4.26 17.47 -2.37
N VAL A 99 3.70 16.43 -1.73
CA VAL A 99 4.20 15.06 -1.80
C VAL A 99 3.06 14.10 -2.11
N SER A 100 3.34 13.12 -2.97
CA SER A 100 2.46 11.99 -3.23
C SER A 100 3.18 10.68 -2.93
N LEU A 101 2.66 9.90 -2.00
CA LEU A 101 3.19 8.58 -1.67
C LEU A 101 2.25 7.49 -2.16
N VAL A 102 2.83 6.39 -2.65
CA VAL A 102 2.07 5.24 -3.17
C VAL A 102 2.44 4.00 -2.35
N ALA A 103 1.47 3.43 -1.65
CA ALA A 103 1.61 2.10 -1.05
C ALA A 103 1.43 1.04 -2.14
N LYS A 104 2.46 0.22 -2.35
CA LYS A 104 2.45 -0.91 -3.28
C LYS A 104 2.09 -2.20 -2.55
N TYR A 105 1.17 -2.94 -3.17
CA TYR A 105 0.76 -4.26 -2.71
C TYR A 105 1.00 -5.27 -3.82
N LYS A 106 1.32 -6.50 -3.42
CA LYS A 106 1.34 -7.65 -4.31
C LYS A 106 0.28 -8.64 -3.87
N HIS A 107 -0.17 -9.47 -4.81
CA HIS A 107 -1.03 -10.58 -4.46
C HIS A 107 -0.28 -11.49 -3.48
N SER A 108 -0.90 -11.78 -2.34
CA SER A 108 -0.46 -12.81 -1.42
C SER A 108 -0.64 -14.14 -2.14
N THR A 109 0.39 -14.57 -2.83
CA THR A 109 0.42 -15.91 -3.40
C THR A 109 0.64 -16.87 -2.25
N ASN A 110 -0.44 -17.26 -1.58
CA ASN A 110 -0.45 -18.47 -0.77
C ASN A 110 -0.44 -19.68 -1.73
N ILE A 111 0.56 -19.71 -2.60
CA ILE A 111 0.99 -20.92 -3.26
C ILE A 111 1.82 -21.58 -2.16
N ASN A 112 1.19 -22.42 -1.34
CA ASN A 112 1.87 -23.65 -0.96
C ASN A 112 2.42 -24.15 -2.28
N GLU A 113 3.74 -24.00 -2.50
CA GLU A 113 4.36 -24.42 -3.73
C GLU A 113 3.78 -25.79 -4.04
N ASN A 114 2.99 -25.87 -5.10
CA ASN A 114 2.62 -27.15 -5.64
C ASN A 114 3.89 -27.61 -6.35
N SER A 115 4.93 -27.92 -5.56
CA SER A 115 6.28 -28.29 -5.96
C SER A 115 6.16 -29.65 -6.63
N LYS A 116 5.57 -29.71 -7.83
CA LYS A 116 5.33 -30.94 -8.59
C LYS A 116 4.99 -32.12 -7.67
N ASN A 117 3.79 -32.16 -7.09
CA ASN A 117 3.29 -33.38 -6.46
C ASN A 117 3.01 -34.43 -7.55
N SER A 118 4.08 -35.02 -8.10
CA SER A 118 3.97 -36.22 -8.91
C SER A 118 3.59 -37.36 -7.97
N ILE A 119 2.31 -37.74 -7.98
CA ILE A 119 1.86 -38.94 -7.27
C ILE A 119 2.48 -40.14 -8.01
N LYS A 120 3.50 -40.77 -7.41
CA LYS A 120 4.11 -41.98 -7.95
C LYS A 120 3.38 -43.20 -7.39
N ILE A 121 2.71 -43.95 -8.26
CA ILE A 121 1.97 -45.16 -7.88
C ILE A 121 2.81 -46.39 -8.26
N TYR A 122 3.09 -47.25 -7.28
CA TYR A 122 3.77 -48.53 -7.45
C TYR A 122 2.97 -49.65 -6.75
N PRO A 123 3.00 -50.89 -7.27
CA PRO A 123 3.59 -51.32 -8.54
C PRO A 123 2.66 -51.01 -9.72
N ASN A 124 3.22 -50.51 -10.83
CA ASN A 124 2.55 -50.49 -12.13
C ASN A 124 3.14 -51.64 -12.98
N PRO A 125 2.37 -52.63 -13.47
CA PRO A 125 0.90 -52.75 -13.51
C PRO A 125 0.23 -53.04 -12.16
N SER A 126 -0.83 -52.30 -11.84
CA SER A 126 -1.68 -52.54 -10.68
C SER A 126 -3.01 -53.17 -11.09
N LYS A 127 -3.61 -53.95 -10.20
CA LYS A 127 -4.93 -54.58 -10.37
C LYS A 127 -6.01 -53.98 -9.46
N GLY A 128 -5.74 -52.82 -8.84
CA GLY A 128 -6.58 -52.22 -7.79
C GLY A 128 -7.19 -50.86 -8.17
N VAL A 129 -8.16 -50.42 -7.38
CA VAL A 129 -8.79 -49.09 -7.47
C VAL A 129 -8.01 -48.10 -6.61
N TYR A 130 -7.74 -46.91 -7.14
CA TYR A 130 -7.11 -45.81 -6.41
C TYR A 130 -8.10 -44.66 -6.25
N SER A 131 -8.26 -44.17 -5.02
CA SER A 131 -9.07 -42.99 -4.72
C SER A 131 -8.16 -41.77 -4.62
N ILE A 132 -8.41 -40.77 -5.46
CA ILE A 132 -7.76 -39.47 -5.40
C ILE A 132 -8.84 -38.47 -4.98
N VAL A 133 -8.64 -37.82 -3.84
CA VAL A 133 -9.50 -36.72 -3.37
C VAL A 133 -8.74 -35.43 -3.61
N VAL A 134 -9.41 -34.44 -4.20
CA VAL A 134 -8.84 -33.13 -4.46
C VAL A 134 -9.72 -32.04 -3.88
N GLU A 135 -9.08 -30.95 -3.47
CA GLU A 135 -9.75 -29.77 -2.90
C GLU A 135 -10.00 -28.67 -3.93
N LYS A 136 -9.41 -28.79 -5.13
CA LYS A 136 -9.53 -27.83 -6.24
C LYS A 136 -9.63 -28.55 -7.57
N ASP A 137 -10.20 -27.86 -8.55
CA ASP A 137 -10.30 -28.33 -9.93
C ASP A 137 -8.91 -28.55 -10.53
N PHE A 138 -8.73 -29.68 -11.24
CA PHE A 138 -7.46 -29.99 -11.88
C PHE A 138 -7.62 -30.92 -13.09
N GLU A 139 -6.62 -30.89 -13.99
CA GLU A 139 -6.53 -31.81 -15.12
C GLU A 139 -5.69 -33.04 -14.73
N MET A 140 -6.28 -34.23 -14.81
CA MET A 140 -5.57 -35.49 -14.62
C MET A 140 -5.14 -36.07 -15.97
N ASN A 141 -3.85 -36.35 -16.11
CA ASN A 141 -3.26 -36.97 -17.29
C ASN A 141 -2.58 -38.30 -16.93
N LEU A 142 -3.00 -39.40 -17.55
CA LEU A 142 -2.35 -40.71 -17.43
C LEU A 142 -1.48 -40.95 -18.66
N LEU A 143 -0.20 -41.28 -18.46
CA LEU A 143 0.77 -41.55 -19.52
C LEU A 143 1.19 -43.02 -19.49
N ASP A 144 1.46 -43.62 -20.66
CA ASP A 144 2.14 -44.92 -20.74
C ASP A 144 3.66 -44.77 -20.55
N LEU A 145 4.37 -45.90 -20.47
CA LEU A 145 5.83 -45.93 -20.28
C LEU A 145 6.62 -45.29 -21.44
N THR A 146 5.96 -44.99 -22.57
CA THR A 146 6.56 -44.28 -23.72
C THR A 146 6.28 -42.78 -23.69
N GLY A 147 5.58 -42.30 -22.65
CA GLY A 147 5.19 -40.89 -22.50
C GLY A 147 3.93 -40.51 -23.30
N ARG A 148 3.25 -41.46 -23.93
CA ARG A 148 2.03 -41.18 -24.68
C ARG A 148 0.85 -41.05 -23.73
N LYS A 149 0.03 -40.02 -23.93
CA LYS A 149 -1.20 -39.78 -23.15
C LYS A 149 -2.22 -40.87 -23.43
N VAL A 150 -2.64 -41.56 -22.36
CA VAL A 150 -3.65 -42.64 -22.36
C VAL A 150 -5.00 -42.12 -21.88
N LEU A 151 -5.02 -41.19 -20.91
CA LEU A 151 -6.24 -40.58 -20.39
C LEU A 151 -6.01 -39.10 -20.06
N SER A 152 -7.01 -38.27 -20.32
CA SER A 152 -7.07 -36.85 -19.97
C SER A 152 -8.47 -36.59 -19.46
N MET A 153 -8.61 -36.09 -18.22
CA MET A 153 -9.92 -35.71 -17.70
C MET A 153 -9.80 -34.46 -16.82
N ASN A 154 -10.79 -33.58 -16.94
CA ASN A 154 -10.97 -32.48 -16.01
C ASN A 154 -11.78 -33.01 -14.82
N ILE A 155 -11.23 -32.87 -13.63
CA ILE A 155 -11.91 -33.22 -12.39
C ILE A 155 -12.26 -31.91 -11.70
N TYR A 156 -13.56 -31.70 -11.53
CA TYR A 156 -14.11 -30.56 -10.82
C TYR A 156 -14.32 -30.96 -9.37
N SER A 157 -13.92 -30.08 -8.46
CA SER A 157 -14.26 -30.18 -7.05
C SER A 157 -15.79 -30.14 -6.89
N SER A 158 -16.30 -30.96 -5.97
CA SER A 158 -17.74 -31.08 -5.64
C SER A 158 -18.12 -30.21 -4.46
#